data_AF-A0A6M1LDK0-F1
#
_entry.id   AF-A0A6M1LDK0-F1
#
_cell.length_a   1.000
_cell.length_b   1.000
_cell.length_c   1.000
_cell.angle_alpha   90.00
_cell.angle_beta   90.00
_cell.angle_gamma   90.00
#
_symmetry.space_group_name_H-M   'P 1'
#
loop_
_entity.id
_entity.type
_entity.pdbx_description
1 polymer ?
#
loop_
_entity_poly.entity_id
_entity_poly.type
_entity_poly.pdbx_seq_one_letter_code
_entity_poly.pdbx_strand_id
1 'polypeptide(L)'
;MPLSLADLRNIGNTPIRFESTSDPRVFLRMDGTGVPTTMAGGGTVNCNFDAAEKEKFKLHHHGNDNYSIESIAFPGKFLRMVASDVNAQKPTGGIVNCQINANGGGHETFRFRAQNNGSYSIESLGFPNVFLRMLGGGVTTHTAQGGGTVNCRFDANGGAETTFKISMADQSLNFANAQLQSQNMWCWAASSVNIARFYDPNTPHTQCAQANAQFGQNGCCNVAQASGAACNRGAWPTNALTRMGHLREEVFAALTVQQVAAELAQSQPVGVDTHWRNGGGHIVVIWGRWESGGVEWLRIHDPWDGFVDVTFDNFRDNYTASGGVWARSYRTVRQA
;
A
#
# COMPACT_ATOMS: atom_id res chain seq x y z
N MET A 1 -4.61 7.90 -6.80
CA MET A 1 -4.89 7.98 -8.26
C MET A 1 -5.47 6.67 -8.80
N PRO A 2 -6.34 6.69 -9.83
CA PRO A 2 -6.84 5.48 -10.48
C PRO A 2 -5.72 4.70 -11.19
N LEU A 3 -5.76 3.38 -11.12
CA LEU A 3 -4.81 2.48 -11.77
C LEU A 3 -5.20 2.19 -13.22
N SER A 4 -4.22 2.14 -14.13
CA SER A 4 -4.43 1.68 -15.51
C SER A 4 -4.48 0.15 -15.59
N LEU A 5 -4.94 -0.43 -16.71
CA LEU A 5 -4.86 -1.89 -16.92
C LEU A 5 -3.41 -2.40 -16.86
N ALA A 6 -2.45 -1.61 -17.33
CA ALA A 6 -1.03 -1.97 -17.26
C ALA A 6 -0.54 -2.00 -15.80
N ASP A 7 -1.01 -1.09 -14.96
CA ASP A 7 -0.71 -1.11 -13.54
C ASP A 7 -1.34 -2.34 -12.88
N LEU A 8 -2.61 -2.65 -13.17
CA LEU A 8 -3.33 -3.79 -12.57
C LEU A 8 -2.68 -5.15 -12.90
N ARG A 9 -2.08 -5.31 -14.09
CA ARG A 9 -1.30 -6.50 -14.45
C ARG A 9 -0.02 -6.67 -13.63
N ASN A 10 0.55 -5.55 -13.15
CA ASN A 10 1.85 -5.52 -12.48
C ASN A 10 1.76 -5.12 -11.00
N ILE A 11 0.55 -4.99 -10.46
CA ILE A 11 0.31 -4.44 -9.11
C ILE A 11 0.83 -5.38 -8.00
N GLY A 12 1.03 -6.66 -8.33
CA GLY A 12 1.54 -7.68 -7.42
C GLY A 12 0.67 -7.81 -6.17
N ASN A 13 1.32 -7.83 -5.01
CA ASN A 13 0.66 -7.92 -3.71
C ASN A 13 0.19 -6.57 -3.15
N THR A 14 0.30 -5.48 -3.92
CA THR A 14 -0.05 -4.15 -3.46
C THR A 14 -1.56 -4.07 -3.19
N PRO A 15 -1.99 -3.69 -1.97
CA PRO A 15 -3.40 -3.51 -1.63
C PRO A 15 -4.09 -2.52 -2.56
N ILE A 16 -5.28 -2.87 -3.04
CA ILE A 16 -6.15 -1.98 -3.81
C ILE A 16 -7.53 -1.83 -3.15
N ARG A 17 -8.27 -0.80 -3.56
CA ARG A 17 -9.66 -0.53 -3.19
C ARG A 17 -10.52 -0.26 -4.42
N PHE A 18 -11.80 -0.60 -4.36
CA PHE A 18 -12.78 -0.35 -5.41
C PHE A 18 -13.80 0.68 -4.90
N GLU A 19 -13.71 1.92 -5.39
CA GLU A 19 -14.66 2.99 -5.05
C GLU A 19 -15.79 3.05 -6.09
N SER A 20 -17.03 3.24 -5.66
CA SER A 20 -18.15 3.54 -6.56
C SER A 20 -17.87 4.81 -7.36
N THR A 21 -18.17 4.81 -8.65
CA THR A 21 -18.21 6.07 -9.41
C THR A 21 -19.47 6.88 -9.15
N SER A 22 -20.58 6.24 -8.76
CA SER A 22 -21.86 6.91 -8.48
C SER A 22 -21.95 7.45 -7.06
N ASP A 23 -21.26 6.81 -6.11
CA ASP A 23 -21.34 7.08 -4.68
C ASP A 23 -19.94 7.39 -4.13
N PRO A 24 -19.48 8.65 -4.17
CA PRO A 24 -18.14 9.03 -3.74
C PRO A 24 -17.85 8.57 -2.31
N ARG A 25 -16.63 8.10 -2.07
CA ARG A 25 -16.16 7.53 -0.80
C ARG A 25 -16.89 6.24 -0.36
N VAL A 26 -17.71 5.64 -1.21
CA VAL A 26 -18.32 4.34 -0.92
C VAL A 26 -17.53 3.24 -1.63
N PHE A 27 -17.02 2.29 -0.84
CA PHE A 27 -16.11 1.24 -1.31
C PHE A 27 -16.73 -0.15 -1.23
N LEU A 28 -16.33 -1.04 -2.14
CA LEU A 28 -16.63 -2.47 -2.04
C LEU A 28 -16.06 -3.03 -0.74
N ARG A 29 -16.87 -3.79 -0.02
CA ARG A 29 -16.53 -4.40 1.27
C ARG A 29 -16.73 -5.91 1.22
N MET A 30 -15.75 -6.66 1.71
CA MET A 30 -15.86 -8.11 1.91
C MET A 30 -15.71 -8.47 3.40
N ASP A 31 -16.75 -9.10 3.94
CA ASP A 31 -16.72 -9.77 5.22
C ASP A 31 -16.75 -11.29 5.02
N GLY A 32 -15.61 -11.92 5.22
CA GLY A 32 -15.47 -13.36 5.05
C GLY A 32 -15.95 -14.17 6.25
N THR A 33 -16.48 -13.56 7.30
CA THR A 33 -16.94 -14.28 8.50
C THR A 33 -17.99 -15.32 8.12
N GLY A 34 -17.85 -16.55 8.62
CA GLY A 34 -18.80 -17.63 8.36
C GLY A 34 -18.76 -18.23 6.95
N VAL A 35 -17.76 -17.93 6.12
CA VAL A 35 -17.59 -18.63 4.83
C VAL A 35 -17.31 -20.12 5.08
N PRO A 36 -18.15 -21.03 4.57
CA PRO A 36 -18.00 -22.46 4.83
C PRO A 36 -16.79 -23.03 4.10
N THR A 37 -16.13 -24.00 4.72
CA THR A 37 -14.99 -24.70 4.11
C THR A 37 -15.41 -25.86 3.20
N THR A 38 -16.65 -26.34 3.37
CA THR A 38 -17.18 -27.56 2.74
C THR A 38 -18.21 -27.30 1.66
N MET A 39 -18.61 -26.04 1.46
CA MET A 39 -19.64 -25.64 0.50
C MET A 39 -19.25 -24.34 -0.22
N ALA A 40 -19.90 -24.06 -1.35
CA ALA A 40 -19.63 -22.86 -2.12
C ALA A 40 -20.41 -21.66 -1.58
N GLY A 41 -19.70 -20.56 -1.33
CA GLY A 41 -20.24 -19.27 -0.98
C GLY A 41 -20.57 -19.10 0.50
N GLY A 42 -20.30 -17.92 1.03
CA GLY A 42 -20.72 -17.48 2.36
C GLY A 42 -20.23 -16.08 2.66
N GLY A 43 -20.35 -15.65 3.91
CA GLY A 43 -20.01 -14.28 4.29
C GLY A 43 -20.87 -13.24 3.57
N THR A 44 -20.42 -11.98 3.64
CA THR A 44 -21.16 -10.83 3.12
C THR A 44 -20.28 -9.99 2.22
N VAL A 45 -20.79 -9.68 1.02
CA VAL A 45 -20.24 -8.64 0.15
C VAL A 45 -21.26 -7.51 0.08
N ASN A 46 -20.84 -6.32 0.46
CA ASN A 46 -21.67 -5.12 0.45
C ASN A 46 -20.75 -3.90 0.24
N CYS A 47 -21.12 -2.72 0.72
CA CYS A 47 -20.26 -1.55 0.64
C CYS A 47 -20.14 -0.80 1.98
N ASN A 48 -19.19 0.12 2.07
CA ASN A 48 -18.96 0.92 3.27
C ASN A 48 -18.48 2.32 2.93
N PHE A 49 -18.64 3.26 3.84
CA PHE A 49 -18.10 4.61 3.69
C PHE A 49 -16.67 4.65 4.21
N ASP A 50 -15.77 5.20 3.40
CA ASP A 50 -14.32 5.14 3.53
C ASP A 50 -13.75 3.71 3.60
N ALA A 51 -12.57 3.53 3.03
CA ALA A 51 -11.91 2.24 3.03
C ALA A 51 -11.21 1.98 4.37
N ALA A 52 -11.53 0.85 5.00
CA ALA A 52 -10.78 0.26 6.11
C ALA A 52 -10.27 -1.12 5.68
N GLU A 53 -9.95 -2.00 6.63
CA GLU A 53 -9.34 -3.31 6.31
C GLU A 53 -10.23 -4.23 5.45
N LYS A 54 -11.56 -4.16 5.59
CA LYS A 54 -12.50 -5.01 4.84
C LYS A 54 -12.77 -4.52 3.41
N GLU A 55 -12.27 -3.35 3.06
CA GLU A 55 -12.38 -2.70 1.75
C GLU A 55 -11.06 -2.75 0.97
N LYS A 56 -10.06 -3.50 1.47
CA LYS A 56 -8.76 -3.72 0.85
C LYS A 56 -8.68 -5.10 0.21
N PHE A 57 -8.13 -5.14 -0.99
CA PHE A 57 -8.06 -6.36 -1.80
C PHE A 57 -6.68 -6.58 -2.43
N LYS A 58 -6.37 -7.84 -2.72
CA LYS A 58 -5.28 -8.24 -3.62
C LYS A 58 -5.86 -8.74 -4.93
N LEU A 59 -5.17 -8.42 -6.03
CA LEU A 59 -5.49 -8.97 -7.34
C LEU A 59 -4.57 -10.14 -7.67
N HIS A 60 -5.18 -11.23 -8.12
CA HIS A 60 -4.47 -12.39 -8.65
C HIS A 60 -4.69 -12.44 -10.14
N HIS A 61 -3.65 -12.15 -10.92
CA HIS A 61 -3.71 -12.19 -12.39
C HIS A 61 -3.42 -13.61 -12.90
N HIS A 62 -4.27 -14.10 -13.80
CA HIS A 62 -4.20 -15.45 -14.37
C HIS A 62 -3.78 -15.46 -15.86
N GLY A 63 -3.35 -14.32 -16.40
CA GLY A 63 -3.19 -14.11 -17.85
C GLY A 63 -4.49 -13.70 -18.54
N ASN A 64 -4.41 -13.23 -19.80
CA ASN A 64 -5.56 -12.81 -20.62
C ASN A 64 -6.54 -11.83 -19.94
N ASP A 65 -6.01 -10.94 -19.10
CA ASP A 65 -6.76 -9.98 -18.28
C ASP A 65 -7.87 -10.62 -17.41
N ASN A 66 -7.60 -11.82 -16.92
CA ASN A 66 -8.40 -12.52 -15.93
C ASN A 66 -7.83 -12.26 -14.53
N TYR A 67 -8.71 -11.85 -13.61
CA TYR A 67 -8.36 -11.56 -12.23
C TYR A 67 -9.28 -12.28 -11.24
N SER A 68 -8.70 -12.79 -10.16
CA SER A 68 -9.44 -13.06 -8.93
C SER A 68 -9.18 -11.94 -7.92
N ILE A 69 -10.20 -11.59 -7.13
CA ILE A 69 -10.16 -10.52 -6.14
C ILE A 69 -10.18 -11.16 -4.75
N GLU A 70 -9.07 -11.08 -4.02
CA GLU A 70 -8.92 -11.64 -2.67
C GLU A 70 -9.08 -10.55 -1.60
N SER A 71 -9.76 -10.86 -0.51
CA SER A 71 -9.84 -9.98 0.66
C SER A 71 -8.52 -9.94 1.43
N ILE A 72 -8.06 -8.74 1.79
CA ILE A 72 -6.91 -8.59 2.70
C ILE A 72 -7.29 -8.89 4.15
N ALA A 73 -8.45 -8.41 4.62
CA ALA A 73 -8.93 -8.70 5.98
C ALA A 73 -9.22 -10.20 6.21
N PHE A 74 -9.50 -10.95 5.15
CA PHE A 74 -9.74 -12.39 5.23
C PHE A 74 -8.95 -13.15 4.17
N PRO A 75 -7.65 -13.42 4.43
CA PRO A 75 -6.79 -14.13 3.50
C PRO A 75 -7.37 -15.48 3.06
N GLY A 76 -7.20 -15.83 1.79
CA GLY A 76 -7.73 -17.03 1.15
C GLY A 76 -9.21 -16.95 0.75
N LYS A 77 -9.89 -15.80 0.97
CA LYS A 77 -11.29 -15.59 0.59
C LYS A 77 -11.41 -14.64 -0.58
N PHE A 78 -12.11 -15.09 -1.61
CA PHE A 78 -12.24 -14.44 -2.91
C PHE A 78 -13.66 -13.96 -3.16
N LEU A 79 -13.80 -12.88 -3.92
CA LEU A 79 -15.08 -12.40 -4.41
C LEU A 79 -15.69 -13.45 -5.34
N ARG A 80 -16.96 -13.78 -5.11
CA ARG A 80 -17.72 -14.76 -5.89
C ARG A 80 -19.00 -14.14 -6.41
N MET A 81 -19.28 -14.33 -7.70
CA MET A 81 -20.53 -13.95 -8.35
C MET A 81 -21.25 -15.19 -8.87
N VAL A 82 -22.53 -15.36 -8.50
CA VAL A 82 -23.44 -16.35 -9.10
C VAL A 82 -24.60 -15.62 -9.73
N ALA A 83 -24.76 -15.77 -11.04
CA ALA A 83 -25.74 -14.99 -11.79
C ALA A 83 -26.53 -15.84 -12.80
N SER A 84 -26.78 -17.11 -12.47
CA SER A 84 -27.49 -18.05 -13.35
C SER A 84 -28.91 -17.61 -13.72
N ASP A 85 -29.52 -16.72 -12.94
CA ASP A 85 -30.85 -16.16 -13.16
C ASP A 85 -30.84 -14.72 -13.71
N VAL A 86 -29.66 -14.14 -13.97
CA VAL A 86 -29.50 -12.75 -14.42
C VAL A 86 -29.32 -12.70 -15.94
N ASN A 87 -30.26 -12.06 -16.64
CA ASN A 87 -30.33 -12.02 -18.11
C ASN A 87 -31.15 -10.82 -18.59
N ALA A 88 -31.41 -10.70 -19.90
CA ALA A 88 -32.15 -9.57 -20.46
C ALA A 88 -33.57 -9.39 -19.87
N GLN A 89 -34.26 -10.47 -19.50
CA GLN A 89 -35.61 -10.44 -18.92
C GLN A 89 -35.58 -10.17 -17.41
N LYS A 90 -34.51 -10.60 -16.72
CA LYS A 90 -34.25 -10.32 -15.31
C LYS A 90 -32.86 -9.68 -15.15
N PRO A 91 -32.73 -8.37 -15.45
CA PRO A 91 -31.42 -7.74 -15.62
C PRO A 91 -30.67 -7.50 -14.32
N THR A 92 -31.30 -7.65 -13.15
CA THR A 92 -30.65 -7.48 -11.84
C THR A 92 -30.99 -8.66 -10.93
N GLY A 93 -30.07 -9.01 -10.03
CA GLY A 93 -30.23 -10.14 -9.13
C GLY A 93 -28.90 -10.84 -8.85
N GLY A 94 -28.93 -12.16 -8.78
CA GLY A 94 -27.74 -12.97 -8.47
C GLY A 94 -27.26 -12.82 -7.03
N ILE A 95 -26.21 -13.57 -6.72
CA ILE A 95 -25.56 -13.60 -5.41
C ILE A 95 -24.12 -13.14 -5.57
N VAL A 96 -23.72 -12.18 -4.73
CA VAL A 96 -22.32 -11.80 -4.58
C VAL A 96 -21.90 -12.05 -3.14
N ASN A 97 -20.94 -12.97 -2.96
CA ASN A 97 -20.47 -13.37 -1.64
C ASN A 97 -18.99 -13.77 -1.67
N CYS A 98 -18.49 -14.36 -0.60
CA CYS A 98 -17.10 -14.78 -0.46
C CYS A 98 -16.96 -16.30 -0.69
N GLN A 99 -15.81 -16.72 -1.23
CA GLN A 99 -15.48 -18.13 -1.48
C GLN A 99 -14.05 -18.45 -1.05
N ILE A 100 -13.81 -19.61 -0.44
CA ILE A 100 -12.44 -20.08 -0.16
C ILE A 100 -11.86 -20.91 -1.33
N ASN A 101 -10.53 -20.96 -1.42
CA ASN A 101 -9.78 -21.81 -2.35
C ASN A 101 -10.19 -21.66 -3.83
N ALA A 102 -10.61 -20.47 -4.24
CA ALA A 102 -11.19 -20.23 -5.57
C ALA A 102 -10.37 -19.26 -6.43
N ASN A 103 -9.06 -19.22 -6.23
CA ASN A 103 -8.17 -18.46 -7.09
C ASN A 103 -8.18 -19.06 -8.51
N GLY A 104 -8.76 -18.35 -9.48
CA GLY A 104 -8.96 -18.87 -10.84
C GLY A 104 -10.23 -19.72 -11.03
N GLY A 105 -11.15 -19.72 -10.05
CA GLY A 105 -12.42 -20.44 -10.12
C GLY A 105 -13.43 -19.82 -11.11
N GLY A 106 -14.42 -20.60 -11.54
CA GLY A 106 -15.39 -20.15 -12.56
C GLY A 106 -16.27 -18.98 -12.12
N HIS A 107 -16.59 -18.87 -10.82
CA HIS A 107 -17.45 -17.80 -10.29
C HIS A 107 -16.65 -16.66 -9.64
N GLU A 108 -15.32 -16.79 -9.57
CA GLU A 108 -14.39 -15.91 -8.84
C GLU A 108 -13.34 -15.27 -9.76
N THR A 109 -13.61 -15.33 -11.07
CA THR A 109 -12.77 -14.78 -12.12
C THR A 109 -13.50 -13.68 -12.86
N PHE A 110 -12.78 -12.58 -13.06
CA PHE A 110 -13.33 -11.33 -13.56
C PHE A 110 -12.45 -10.71 -14.63
N ARG A 111 -13.09 -9.97 -15.53
CA ARG A 111 -12.43 -9.09 -16.48
C ARG A 111 -12.79 -7.64 -16.18
N PHE A 112 -11.78 -6.78 -16.12
CA PHE A 112 -12.00 -5.34 -15.97
C PHE A 112 -12.18 -4.68 -17.33
N ARG A 113 -13.37 -4.12 -17.56
CA ARG A 113 -13.72 -3.35 -18.75
C ARG A 113 -13.40 -1.88 -18.52
N ALA A 114 -12.31 -1.41 -19.10
CA ALA A 114 -11.90 -0.02 -19.01
C ALA A 114 -12.94 0.93 -19.63
N GLN A 115 -13.17 2.05 -18.97
CA GLN A 115 -14.03 3.15 -19.43
C GLN A 115 -13.18 4.37 -19.79
N ASN A 116 -13.73 5.29 -20.60
CA ASN A 116 -13.01 6.49 -21.06
C ASN A 116 -12.56 7.42 -19.93
N ASN A 117 -13.20 7.37 -18.76
CA ASN A 117 -12.87 8.18 -17.59
C ASN A 117 -11.86 7.50 -16.64
N GLY A 118 -11.25 6.38 -17.04
CA GLY A 118 -10.30 5.61 -16.22
C GLY A 118 -10.92 4.72 -15.15
N SER A 119 -12.26 4.63 -15.08
CA SER A 119 -12.96 3.65 -14.25
C SER A 119 -13.10 2.30 -14.96
N TYR A 120 -13.58 1.29 -14.24
CA TYR A 120 -13.75 -0.07 -14.75
C TYR A 120 -15.12 -0.64 -14.39
N SER A 121 -15.73 -1.35 -15.33
CA SER A 121 -16.75 -2.34 -15.00
C SER A 121 -16.11 -3.70 -14.74
N ILE A 122 -16.63 -4.44 -13.77
CA ILE A 122 -16.10 -5.75 -13.38
C ILE A 122 -17.04 -6.82 -13.93
N GLU A 123 -16.65 -7.42 -15.05
CA GLU A 123 -17.42 -8.49 -15.73
C GLU A 123 -17.07 -9.86 -15.15
N SER A 124 -18.06 -10.70 -14.88
CA SER A 124 -17.84 -12.10 -14.55
C SER A 124 -17.40 -12.91 -15.77
N LEU A 125 -16.37 -13.75 -15.62
CA LEU A 125 -16.01 -14.70 -16.67
C LEU A 125 -16.90 -15.94 -16.69
N GLY A 126 -17.46 -16.33 -15.53
CA GLY A 126 -18.42 -17.44 -15.44
C GLY A 126 -19.82 -17.11 -15.96
N PHE A 127 -20.18 -15.83 -15.97
CA PHE A 127 -21.48 -15.33 -16.44
C PHE A 127 -21.26 -14.19 -17.45
N PRO A 128 -21.11 -14.50 -18.76
CA PRO A 128 -20.81 -13.50 -19.78
C PRO A 128 -21.82 -12.35 -19.83
N ASN A 129 -21.33 -11.12 -20.05
CA ASN A 129 -22.12 -9.89 -20.05
C ASN A 129 -22.85 -9.58 -18.72
N VAL A 130 -22.42 -10.19 -17.61
CA VAL A 130 -22.91 -9.87 -16.28
C VAL A 130 -21.83 -9.18 -15.47
N PHE A 131 -22.18 -8.06 -14.85
CA PHE A 131 -21.28 -7.15 -14.15
C PHE A 131 -21.58 -7.08 -12.65
N LEU A 132 -20.54 -6.85 -11.85
CA LEU A 132 -20.67 -6.50 -10.44
C LEU A 132 -21.41 -5.17 -10.32
N ARG A 133 -22.50 -5.17 -9.56
CA ARG A 133 -23.34 -4.00 -9.31
C ARG A 133 -23.26 -3.62 -7.84
N MET A 134 -23.03 -2.34 -7.56
CA MET A 134 -22.96 -1.79 -6.22
C MET A 134 -23.94 -0.61 -6.08
N LEU A 135 -24.83 -0.71 -5.10
CA LEU A 135 -25.80 0.32 -4.73
C LEU A 135 -25.41 0.94 -3.38
N GLY A 136 -24.76 2.10 -3.43
CA GLY A 136 -24.20 2.78 -2.27
C GLY A 136 -24.99 3.96 -1.73
N GLY A 137 -26.07 4.41 -2.39
CA GLY A 137 -26.66 5.75 -2.16
C GLY A 137 -27.14 6.11 -0.75
N GLY A 138 -27.22 5.16 0.19
CA GLY A 138 -27.53 5.40 1.61
C GLY A 138 -26.34 5.24 2.56
N VAL A 139 -25.14 4.94 2.05
CA VAL A 139 -23.94 4.67 2.84
C VAL A 139 -23.14 5.95 3.01
N THR A 140 -23.35 6.62 4.14
CA THR A 140 -22.76 7.95 4.43
C THR A 140 -21.80 7.94 5.62
N THR A 141 -21.71 6.82 6.33
CA THR A 141 -20.81 6.65 7.48
C THR A 141 -20.29 5.22 7.54
N HIS A 142 -19.08 5.08 8.10
CA HIS A 142 -18.45 3.79 8.26
C HIS A 142 -19.16 2.99 9.34
N THR A 143 -19.48 1.72 9.06
CA THR A 143 -20.03 0.79 10.07
C THR A 143 -19.31 -0.55 10.04
N ALA A 144 -19.33 -1.27 11.17
CA ALA A 144 -18.71 -2.59 11.26
C ALA A 144 -19.35 -3.62 10.32
N GLN A 145 -20.65 -3.50 10.07
CA GLN A 145 -21.46 -4.38 9.20
C GLN A 145 -21.45 -3.94 7.73
N GLY A 146 -21.03 -2.71 7.43
CA GLY A 146 -21.24 -2.08 6.12
C GLY A 146 -22.71 -1.71 5.88
N GLY A 147 -23.04 -1.44 4.63
CA GLY A 147 -24.38 -1.10 4.17
C GLY A 147 -24.53 -1.30 2.67
N GLY A 148 -25.59 -0.73 2.11
CA GLY A 148 -25.90 -0.84 0.67
C GLY A 148 -26.10 -2.29 0.21
N THR A 149 -26.03 -2.50 -1.10
CA THR A 149 -26.23 -3.81 -1.71
C THR A 149 -25.24 -4.03 -2.84
N VAL A 150 -24.63 -5.21 -2.87
CA VAL A 150 -23.80 -5.65 -3.99
C VAL A 150 -24.43 -6.90 -4.59
N ASN A 151 -24.74 -6.84 -5.88
CA ASN A 151 -25.34 -7.93 -6.63
C ASN A 151 -24.84 -7.91 -8.09
N CYS A 152 -25.57 -8.53 -9.01
CA CYS A 152 -25.19 -8.67 -10.41
C CYS A 152 -26.13 -7.87 -11.32
N ARG A 153 -25.61 -7.39 -12.47
CA ARG A 153 -26.40 -6.74 -13.52
C ARG A 153 -26.02 -7.22 -14.92
N PHE A 154 -27.01 -7.59 -15.72
CA PHE A 154 -26.83 -7.94 -17.13
C PHE A 154 -26.65 -6.69 -18.00
N ASP A 155 -25.76 -6.76 -18.99
CA ASP A 155 -25.56 -5.78 -20.06
C ASP A 155 -25.38 -4.33 -19.56
N ALA A 156 -24.50 -4.16 -18.57
CA ALA A 156 -24.31 -2.89 -17.87
C ALA A 156 -22.85 -2.41 -17.89
N ASN A 157 -22.11 -2.72 -18.95
CA ASN A 157 -20.77 -2.16 -19.13
C ASN A 157 -20.83 -0.61 -19.16
N GLY A 158 -20.13 0.05 -18.25
CA GLY A 158 -20.13 1.52 -18.16
C GLY A 158 -21.33 2.13 -17.41
N GLY A 159 -22.22 1.32 -16.83
CA GLY A 159 -23.34 1.82 -16.03
C GLY A 159 -22.89 2.40 -14.69
N ALA A 160 -23.58 3.45 -14.20
CA ALA A 160 -23.18 4.22 -13.02
C ALA A 160 -22.96 3.38 -11.74
N GLU A 161 -23.80 2.36 -11.54
CA GLU A 161 -23.79 1.42 -10.40
C GLU A 161 -22.92 0.18 -10.64
N THR A 162 -22.20 0.14 -11.77
CA THR A 162 -21.37 -1.00 -12.22
C THR A 162 -19.97 -0.56 -12.63
N THR A 163 -19.61 0.70 -12.35
CA THR A 163 -18.30 1.26 -12.62
C THR A 163 -17.59 1.65 -11.32
N PHE A 164 -16.31 1.34 -11.27
CA PHE A 164 -15.48 1.50 -10.08
C PHE A 164 -14.19 2.22 -10.42
N LYS A 165 -13.76 3.14 -9.53
CA LYS A 165 -12.38 3.61 -9.53
C LYS A 165 -11.55 2.60 -8.75
N ILE A 166 -10.52 2.06 -9.39
CA ILE A 166 -9.58 1.13 -8.75
C ILE A 166 -8.33 1.94 -8.39
N SER A 167 -7.96 1.97 -7.12
CA SER A 167 -6.78 2.71 -6.64
C SER A 167 -6.01 1.90 -5.60
N MET A 168 -4.73 2.21 -5.39
CA MET A 168 -3.95 1.60 -4.31
C MET A 168 -4.53 2.04 -2.96
N ALA A 169 -4.83 1.08 -2.10
CA ALA A 169 -5.34 1.36 -0.76
C ALA A 169 -4.25 1.93 0.15
N ASP A 170 -4.64 2.62 1.21
CA ASP A 170 -3.70 3.24 2.14
C ASP A 170 -2.87 2.18 2.88
N GLN A 171 -1.57 2.46 3.02
CA GLN A 171 -0.57 1.54 3.57
C GLN A 171 0.22 2.22 4.67
N SER A 172 0.43 1.53 5.78
CA SER A 172 1.24 2.05 6.89
C SER A 172 1.87 0.93 7.67
N LEU A 173 3.17 1.06 7.89
CA LEU A 173 3.96 0.17 8.70
C LEU A 173 3.95 0.66 10.16
N ASN A 174 4.15 -0.24 11.13
CA ASN A 174 4.21 0.19 12.53
C ASN A 174 5.62 0.74 12.86
N PHE A 175 5.78 2.06 12.76
CA PHE A 175 7.03 2.77 13.07
C PHE A 175 7.04 3.42 14.47
N ALA A 176 6.13 3.05 15.38
CA ALA A 176 5.95 3.73 16.67
C ALA A 176 7.21 3.78 17.58
N ASN A 177 8.17 2.88 17.39
CA ASN A 177 9.42 2.83 18.18
C ASN A 177 10.61 3.52 17.51
N ALA A 178 10.37 4.30 16.44
CA ALA A 178 11.39 5.07 15.76
C ALA A 178 11.94 6.20 16.66
N GLN A 179 13.22 6.50 16.48
CA GLN A 179 13.98 7.44 17.30
C GLN A 179 14.49 8.59 16.43
N LEU A 180 14.53 9.79 17.02
CA LEU A 180 15.24 10.93 16.45
C LEU A 180 16.75 10.70 16.48
N GLN A 181 17.49 11.44 15.65
CA GLN A 181 18.94 11.40 15.65
C GLN A 181 19.51 11.92 16.97
N SER A 182 20.50 11.21 17.52
CA SER A 182 21.15 11.59 18.78
C SER A 182 22.25 12.65 18.60
N GLN A 183 22.69 12.91 17.37
CA GLN A 183 23.71 13.90 17.02
C GLN A 183 23.36 14.59 15.70
N ASN A 184 23.88 15.80 15.49
CA ASN A 184 23.51 16.66 14.36
C ASN A 184 23.76 16.05 12.97
N MET A 185 24.75 15.18 12.83
CA MET A 185 25.13 14.57 11.54
C MET A 185 24.76 13.08 11.45
N TRP A 186 23.86 12.59 12.32
CA TRP A 186 23.54 11.16 12.44
C TRP A 186 22.20 10.77 11.80
N CYS A 187 21.65 11.56 10.89
CA CYS A 187 20.43 11.21 10.14
C CYS A 187 20.54 9.82 9.49
N TRP A 188 21.69 9.51 8.90
CA TRP A 188 21.99 8.21 8.30
C TRP A 188 21.95 7.06 9.31
N ALA A 189 22.46 7.27 10.52
CA ALA A 189 22.51 6.25 11.56
C ALA A 189 21.13 6.05 12.18
N ALA A 190 20.42 7.13 12.48
CA ALA A 190 19.06 7.12 13.03
C ALA A 190 18.08 6.41 12.09
N SER A 191 18.03 6.81 10.81
CA SER A 191 17.16 6.19 9.81
C SER A 191 17.48 4.70 9.62
N SER A 192 18.77 4.33 9.56
CA SER A 192 19.16 2.92 9.43
C SER A 192 18.77 2.09 10.67
N VAL A 193 18.97 2.63 11.87
CA VAL A 193 18.58 1.95 13.13
C VAL A 193 17.06 1.85 13.25
N ASN A 194 16.30 2.87 12.83
CA ASN A 194 14.84 2.81 12.84
C ASN A 194 14.31 1.71 11.89
N ILE A 195 14.94 1.54 10.72
CA ILE A 195 14.66 0.41 9.83
C ILE A 195 14.97 -0.93 10.52
N ALA A 196 16.11 -1.05 11.21
CA ALA A 196 16.45 -2.26 11.95
C ALA A 196 15.44 -2.55 13.08
N ARG A 197 15.03 -1.53 13.84
CA ARG A 197 14.03 -1.63 14.92
C ARG A 197 12.65 -1.99 14.40
N PHE A 198 12.30 -1.56 13.18
CA PHE A 198 11.06 -1.96 12.54
C PHE A 198 11.04 -3.47 12.25
N TYR A 199 12.15 -4.04 11.76
CA TYR A 199 12.24 -5.47 11.48
C TYR A 199 12.39 -6.32 12.75
N ASP A 200 13.20 -5.85 13.70
CA ASP A 200 13.42 -6.46 15.00
C ASP A 200 13.37 -5.39 16.10
N PRO A 201 12.24 -5.25 16.82
CA PRO A 201 12.10 -4.29 17.92
C PRO A 201 13.12 -4.46 19.05
N ASN A 202 13.74 -5.64 19.17
CA ASN A 202 14.74 -5.96 20.18
C ASN A 202 16.18 -5.84 19.65
N THR A 203 16.36 -5.31 18.43
CA THR A 203 17.68 -5.19 17.83
C THR A 203 18.67 -4.47 18.76
N PRO A 204 19.90 -4.99 18.93
CA PRO A 204 20.91 -4.34 19.76
C PRO A 204 21.58 -3.15 19.06
N HIS A 205 21.25 -2.90 17.79
CA HIS A 205 21.87 -1.83 17.02
C HIS A 205 21.46 -0.44 17.54
N THR A 206 22.47 0.40 17.78
CA THR A 206 22.30 1.79 18.21
C THR A 206 22.99 2.74 17.24
N GLN A 207 22.57 4.01 17.23
CA GLN A 207 23.14 5.02 16.34
C GLN A 207 24.65 5.20 16.60
N CYS A 208 25.05 5.21 17.87
CA CYS A 208 26.45 5.37 18.25
C CYS A 208 27.31 4.15 17.87
N ALA A 209 26.77 2.93 17.96
CA ALA A 209 27.46 1.73 17.51
C ALA A 209 27.66 1.76 15.98
N GLN A 210 26.69 2.28 15.24
CA GLN A 210 26.85 2.50 13.80
C GLN A 210 27.90 3.57 13.50
N ALA A 211 27.97 4.66 14.26
CA ALA A 211 29.02 5.68 14.12
C ALA A 211 30.42 5.12 14.40
N ASN A 212 30.57 4.32 15.47
CA ASN A 212 31.80 3.59 15.77
C ASN A 212 32.24 2.73 14.58
N ALA A 213 31.34 1.88 14.07
CA ALA A 213 31.63 0.99 12.95
C ALA A 213 31.92 1.75 11.64
N GLN A 214 31.24 2.88 11.41
CA GLN A 214 31.40 3.67 10.18
C GLN A 214 32.74 4.40 10.12
N PHE A 215 33.24 4.87 11.27
CA PHE A 215 34.41 5.75 11.33
C PHE A 215 35.63 5.12 12.03
N GLY A 216 35.58 3.81 12.30
CA GLY A 216 36.66 3.09 12.99
C GLY A 216 36.91 3.62 14.40
N GLN A 217 35.86 4.05 15.09
CA GLN A 217 35.93 4.59 16.45
C GLN A 217 35.43 3.56 17.46
N ASN A 218 35.82 3.74 18.73
CA ASN A 218 35.31 2.93 19.85
C ASN A 218 34.58 3.78 20.91
N GLY A 219 34.63 5.11 20.80
CA GLY A 219 34.16 6.05 21.82
C GLY A 219 32.82 6.72 21.53
N CYS A 220 32.22 6.54 20.35
CA CYS A 220 31.05 7.34 19.95
C CYS A 220 29.79 7.07 20.78
N CYS A 221 29.74 6.00 21.58
CA CYS A 221 28.67 5.74 22.53
C CYS A 221 28.86 6.46 23.88
N ASN A 222 30.02 7.06 24.13
CA ASN A 222 30.22 7.97 25.25
C ASN A 222 29.67 9.36 24.89
N VAL A 223 28.79 9.90 25.73
CA VAL A 223 28.12 11.19 25.48
C VAL A 223 29.08 12.36 25.28
N ALA A 224 30.25 12.36 25.94
CA ALA A 224 31.26 13.41 25.79
C ALA A 224 31.99 13.33 24.44
N GLN A 225 32.08 12.14 23.85
CA GLN A 225 32.77 11.91 22.57
C GLN A 225 31.83 11.91 21.38
N ALA A 226 30.54 11.60 21.58
CA ALA A 226 29.54 11.46 20.53
C ALA A 226 29.39 12.72 19.67
N SER A 227 29.46 13.91 20.27
CA SER A 227 29.37 15.21 19.58
C SER A 227 30.68 15.66 18.95
N GLY A 228 31.80 14.99 19.26
CA GLY A 228 33.12 15.31 18.75
C GLY A 228 33.25 15.02 17.24
N ALA A 229 34.14 15.75 16.57
CA ALA A 229 34.32 15.66 15.12
C ALA A 229 34.73 14.26 14.61
N ALA A 230 35.26 13.38 15.47
CA ALA A 230 35.55 11.99 15.11
C ALA A 230 34.28 11.14 14.93
N CYS A 231 33.20 11.48 15.65
CA CYS A 231 31.96 10.72 15.73
C CYS A 231 30.79 11.40 14.99
N ASN A 232 30.64 12.72 15.15
CA ASN A 232 29.53 13.50 14.61
C ASN A 232 29.80 13.93 13.16
N ARG A 233 29.71 12.98 12.23
CA ARG A 233 30.00 13.18 10.80
C ARG A 233 28.89 12.58 9.93
N GLY A 234 28.64 13.23 8.80
CA GLY A 234 27.69 12.75 7.80
C GLY A 234 28.22 11.52 7.07
N ALA A 235 27.33 10.60 6.71
CA ALA A 235 27.62 9.43 5.90
C ALA A 235 26.36 8.96 5.16
N TRP A 236 26.53 8.01 4.25
CA TRP A 236 25.43 7.30 3.58
C TRP A 236 24.93 6.14 4.46
N PRO A 237 23.63 5.79 4.40
CA PRO A 237 23.09 4.67 5.17
C PRO A 237 23.53 3.30 4.63
N THR A 238 24.09 3.23 3.41
CA THR A 238 24.61 2.03 2.72
C THR A 238 25.29 1.04 3.66
N ASN A 239 26.37 1.48 4.31
CA ASN A 239 27.20 0.62 5.14
C ASN A 239 26.46 0.20 6.42
N ALA A 240 25.64 1.08 6.99
CA ALA A 240 24.87 0.76 8.19
C ALA A 240 23.81 -0.30 7.89
N LEU A 241 23.01 -0.09 6.84
CA LEU A 241 22.00 -1.03 6.38
C LEU A 241 22.64 -2.37 5.96
N THR A 242 23.81 -2.34 5.31
CA THR A 242 24.56 -3.56 4.95
C THR A 242 25.05 -4.32 6.18
N ARG A 243 25.67 -3.62 7.15
CA ARG A 243 26.16 -4.24 8.41
C ARG A 243 25.02 -4.87 9.22
N MET A 244 23.84 -4.28 9.18
CA MET A 244 22.64 -4.79 9.83
C MET A 244 21.83 -5.75 8.93
N GLY A 245 22.34 -6.10 7.74
CA GLY A 245 21.70 -7.02 6.79
C GLY A 245 20.31 -6.62 6.31
N HIS A 246 20.02 -5.31 6.29
CA HIS A 246 18.73 -4.77 5.86
C HIS A 246 18.79 -4.00 4.54
N LEU A 247 19.96 -3.85 3.91
CA LEU A 247 20.06 -3.31 2.57
C LEU A 247 19.77 -4.41 1.55
N ARG A 248 18.74 -4.22 0.72
CA ARG A 248 18.50 -5.08 -0.44
C ARG A 248 19.12 -4.51 -1.70
N GLU A 249 18.88 -3.23 -1.96
CA GLU A 249 19.29 -2.57 -3.20
C GLU A 249 19.40 -1.05 -2.99
N GLU A 250 20.38 -0.45 -3.64
CA GLU A 250 20.49 0.99 -3.80
C GLU A 250 20.02 1.39 -5.19
N VAL A 251 19.05 2.30 -5.23
CA VAL A 251 18.49 2.86 -6.46
C VAL A 251 18.88 4.32 -6.54
N PHE A 252 19.64 4.71 -7.56
CA PHE A 252 20.10 6.08 -7.79
C PHE A 252 19.03 6.96 -8.46
N ALA A 253 17.81 6.88 -7.94
CA ALA A 253 16.66 7.67 -8.37
C ALA A 253 15.59 7.67 -7.28
N ALA A 254 14.64 8.61 -7.37
CA ALA A 254 13.39 8.53 -6.65
C ALA A 254 12.54 7.34 -7.14
N LEU A 255 11.93 6.61 -6.22
CA LEU A 255 10.95 5.58 -6.56
C LEU A 255 9.63 6.22 -7.02
N THR A 256 8.93 5.57 -7.95
CA THR A 256 7.54 5.94 -8.27
C THR A 256 6.60 5.60 -7.11
N VAL A 257 5.39 6.17 -7.10
CA VAL A 257 4.36 5.84 -6.10
C VAL A 257 4.08 4.34 -6.08
N GLN A 258 3.98 3.71 -7.26
CA GLN A 258 3.73 2.27 -7.40
C GLN A 258 4.90 1.45 -6.84
N GLN A 259 6.14 1.87 -7.06
CA GLN A 259 7.31 1.21 -6.50
C GLN A 259 7.33 1.32 -4.96
N VAL A 260 7.06 2.51 -4.40
CA VAL A 260 6.92 2.68 -2.94
C VAL A 260 5.82 1.77 -2.39
N ALA A 261 4.66 1.74 -3.04
CA ALA A 261 3.54 0.90 -2.61
C ALA A 261 3.90 -0.60 -2.63
N ALA A 262 4.68 -1.04 -3.62
CA ALA A 262 5.16 -2.43 -3.72
C ALA A 262 6.15 -2.81 -2.59
N GLU A 263 7.02 -1.90 -2.16
CA GLU A 263 7.89 -2.11 -0.99
C GLU A 263 7.06 -2.21 0.30
N LEU A 264 6.15 -1.26 0.51
CA LEU A 264 5.29 -1.22 1.69
C LEU A 264 4.38 -2.45 1.78
N ALA A 265 3.91 -2.99 0.64
CA ALA A 265 3.10 -4.20 0.58
C ALA A 265 3.85 -5.44 1.08
N GLN A 266 5.17 -5.43 1.01
CA GLN A 266 6.05 -6.48 1.53
C GLN A 266 6.51 -6.19 2.97
N SER A 267 5.92 -5.21 3.64
CA SER A 267 6.38 -4.72 4.93
C SER A 267 7.85 -4.27 4.90
N GLN A 268 8.24 -3.52 3.88
CA GLN A 268 9.61 -3.02 3.72
C GLN A 268 9.60 -1.48 3.69
N PRO A 269 10.05 -0.79 4.76
CA PRO A 269 10.22 0.66 4.73
C PRO A 269 11.32 1.04 3.74
N VAL A 270 11.22 2.23 3.16
CA VAL A 270 12.18 2.70 2.15
C VAL A 270 13.05 3.78 2.77
N GLY A 271 14.37 3.55 2.82
CA GLY A 271 15.31 4.62 3.13
C GLY A 271 15.42 5.58 1.97
N VAL A 272 15.52 6.88 2.25
CA VAL A 272 15.61 7.93 1.23
C VAL A 272 16.76 8.86 1.57
N ASP A 273 17.54 9.21 0.56
CA ASP A 273 18.45 10.35 0.58
C ASP A 273 17.82 11.52 -0.17
N THR A 274 17.58 12.61 0.56
CA THR A 274 17.24 13.91 -0.04
C THR A 274 18.48 14.78 -0.09
N HIS A 275 18.92 15.13 -1.29
CA HIS A 275 20.12 15.92 -1.54
C HIS A 275 19.80 17.39 -1.76
N TRP A 276 20.58 18.30 -1.15
CA TRP A 276 20.43 19.74 -1.37
C TRP A 276 21.33 20.22 -2.51
N ARG A 277 20.86 21.21 -3.28
CA ARG A 277 21.63 21.78 -4.40
C ARG A 277 22.97 22.39 -3.98
N ASN A 278 23.07 22.89 -2.75
CA ASN A 278 24.27 23.51 -2.19
C ASN A 278 25.19 22.50 -1.48
N GLY A 279 24.94 21.20 -1.65
CA GLY A 279 25.69 20.11 -1.02
C GLY A 279 25.15 19.70 0.35
N GLY A 280 25.54 18.50 0.77
CA GLY A 280 24.94 17.82 1.92
C GLY A 280 23.67 17.04 1.53
N GLY A 281 23.10 16.36 2.50
CA GLY A 281 21.88 15.59 2.30
C GLY A 281 21.29 15.18 3.63
N HIS A 282 20.09 14.62 3.56
CA HIS A 282 19.34 14.18 4.72
C HIS A 282 18.74 12.81 4.45
N ILE A 283 18.91 11.90 5.42
CA ILE A 283 18.45 10.53 5.29
C ILE A 283 17.18 10.34 6.10
N VAL A 284 16.09 10.01 5.43
CA VAL A 284 14.77 9.79 6.05
C VAL A 284 14.20 8.42 5.66
N VAL A 285 13.06 8.04 6.25
CA VAL A 285 12.42 6.75 5.98
C VAL A 285 10.96 6.95 5.59
N ILE A 286 10.57 6.43 4.42
CA ILE A 286 9.16 6.26 4.05
C ILE A 286 8.63 5.00 4.74
N TRP A 287 7.58 5.17 5.55
CA TRP A 287 6.95 4.07 6.29
C TRP A 287 5.46 3.88 5.94
N GLY A 288 4.92 4.73 5.08
CA GLY A 288 3.53 4.62 4.65
C GLY A 288 3.20 5.54 3.49
N ARG A 289 2.02 5.33 2.94
CA ARG A 289 1.37 6.22 1.97
C ARG A 289 -0.14 6.19 2.13
N TRP A 290 -0.79 7.26 1.71
CA TRP A 290 -2.25 7.29 1.56
C TRP A 290 -2.64 8.22 0.43
N GLU A 291 -3.87 8.08 -0.03
CA GLU A 291 -4.43 8.96 -1.05
C GLU A 291 -5.67 9.67 -0.53
N SER A 292 -5.72 10.98 -0.77
CA SER A 292 -6.87 11.82 -0.46
C SER A 292 -7.13 12.82 -1.58
N GLY A 293 -8.35 12.84 -2.11
CA GLY A 293 -8.78 13.83 -3.11
C GLY A 293 -8.01 13.78 -4.44
N GLY A 294 -7.49 12.62 -4.82
CA GLY A 294 -6.62 12.41 -5.97
C GLY A 294 -5.13 12.67 -5.71
N VAL A 295 -4.76 13.12 -4.51
CA VAL A 295 -3.38 13.47 -4.14
C VAL A 295 -2.74 12.33 -3.37
N GLU A 296 -1.55 11.91 -3.79
CA GLU A 296 -0.75 10.91 -3.07
C GLU A 296 0.11 11.59 -2.01
N TRP A 297 0.07 11.01 -0.81
CA TRP A 297 0.83 11.45 0.35
C TRP A 297 1.74 10.33 0.85
N LEU A 298 2.88 10.72 1.42
CA LEU A 298 3.86 9.85 2.03
C LEU A 298 3.93 10.11 3.52
N ARG A 299 4.06 9.03 4.30
CA ARG A 299 4.39 9.08 5.72
C ARG A 299 5.88 8.91 5.86
N ILE A 300 6.53 9.94 6.37
CA ILE A 300 7.97 10.02 6.55
C ILE A 300 8.26 9.94 8.04
N HIS A 301 9.32 9.20 8.39
CA HIS A 301 10.02 9.42 9.65
C HIS A 301 11.31 10.15 9.33
N ASP A 302 11.36 11.40 9.72
CA ASP A 302 12.50 12.29 9.64
C ASP A 302 13.31 12.21 10.95
N PRO A 303 14.61 11.89 10.91
CA PRO A 303 15.42 11.85 12.14
C PRO A 303 15.50 13.18 12.92
N TRP A 304 15.18 14.30 12.30
CA TRP A 304 15.15 15.62 12.95
C TRP A 304 13.74 15.96 13.44
N ASP A 305 12.75 15.85 12.55
CA ASP A 305 11.38 16.34 12.80
C ASP A 305 10.41 15.27 13.33
N GLY A 306 10.80 14.00 13.28
CA GLY A 306 9.95 12.87 13.67
C GLY A 306 8.97 12.50 12.55
N PHE A 307 7.68 12.34 12.89
CA PHE A 307 6.68 11.93 11.91
C PHE A 307 6.18 13.11 11.08
N VAL A 308 6.36 13.02 9.76
CA VAL A 308 5.98 14.06 8.80
C VAL A 308 5.12 13.46 7.70
N ASP A 309 4.03 14.15 7.40
CA ASP A 309 3.11 13.83 6.31
C ASP A 309 3.30 14.87 5.19
N VAL A 310 3.63 14.40 3.99
CA VAL A 310 3.97 15.28 2.85
C VAL A 310 3.47 14.69 1.54
N THR A 311 3.05 15.53 0.60
CA THR A 311 2.65 15.06 -0.73
C THR A 311 3.84 14.42 -1.46
N PHE A 312 3.58 13.42 -2.28
CA PHE A 312 4.62 12.70 -3.02
C PHE A 312 5.48 13.64 -3.87
N ASP A 313 4.86 14.57 -4.61
CA ASP A 313 5.59 15.51 -5.48
C ASP A 313 6.45 16.50 -4.68
N ASN A 314 5.93 17.03 -3.56
CA ASN A 314 6.74 17.93 -2.72
C ASN A 314 7.90 17.18 -2.08
N PHE A 315 7.70 15.95 -1.62
CA PHE A 315 8.78 15.13 -1.07
C PHE A 315 9.86 14.81 -2.11
N ARG A 316 9.44 14.50 -3.35
CA ARG A 316 10.36 14.19 -4.46
C ARG A 316 11.22 15.41 -4.82
N ASP A 317 10.62 16.59 -4.94
CA ASP A 317 11.27 17.72 -5.60
C ASP A 317 11.72 18.83 -4.65
N ASN A 318 11.16 18.93 -3.44
CA ASN A 318 11.35 20.07 -2.54
C ASN A 318 11.06 19.73 -1.06
N TYR A 319 11.74 18.73 -0.52
CA TYR A 319 11.59 18.33 0.87
C TYR A 319 12.31 19.29 1.83
N THR A 320 11.59 19.74 2.87
CA THR A 320 11.97 20.75 3.88
C THR A 320 12.27 22.16 3.32
N ALA A 321 12.42 23.14 4.21
CA ALA A 321 12.73 24.54 3.84
C ALA A 321 14.06 24.68 3.09
N SER A 322 14.95 23.69 3.19
CA SER A 322 16.23 23.66 2.48
C SER A 322 16.14 23.13 1.05
N GLY A 323 14.97 22.65 0.62
CA GLY A 323 14.69 22.24 -0.76
C GLY A 323 15.46 20.99 -1.20
N GLY A 324 15.43 19.95 -0.37
CA GLY A 324 16.02 18.65 -0.67
C GLY A 324 15.29 17.95 -1.80
N VAL A 325 16.04 17.38 -2.75
CA VAL A 325 15.50 16.58 -3.85
C VAL A 325 15.77 15.11 -3.56
N TRP A 326 14.76 14.25 -3.70
CA TRP A 326 14.92 12.80 -3.54
C TRP A 326 15.86 12.27 -4.63
N ALA A 327 17.11 11.99 -4.23
CA ALA A 327 18.18 11.60 -5.13
C ALA A 327 18.42 10.10 -5.17
N ARG A 328 18.24 9.40 -4.04
CA ARG A 328 18.48 7.95 -3.93
C ARG A 328 17.47 7.27 -3.02
N SER A 329 17.23 6.01 -3.31
CA SER A 329 16.42 5.10 -2.50
C SER A 329 17.21 3.90 -2.05
N TYR A 330 16.95 3.47 -0.83
CA TYR A 330 17.51 2.28 -0.22
C TYR A 330 16.35 1.33 0.03
N ARG A 331 16.19 0.35 -0.86
CA ARG A 331 15.21 -0.71 -0.69
C ARG A 331 15.71 -1.64 0.40
N THR A 332 14.82 -1.96 1.34
CA THR A 332 15.20 -2.72 2.54
C THR A 332 14.62 -4.12 2.53
N VAL A 333 15.11 -4.98 3.41
CA VAL A 333 14.59 -6.35 3.53
C VAL A 333 14.67 -6.81 4.98
N ARG A 334 13.69 -7.63 5.38
CA ARG A 334 13.75 -8.39 6.64
C ARG A 334 14.78 -9.51 6.46
N GLN A 335 15.70 -9.67 7.40
CA GLN A 335 16.57 -10.85 7.40
C GLN A 335 15.72 -12.12 7.49
N ALA A 336 16.09 -13.14 6.72
CA ALA A 336 15.42 -14.44 6.73
C ALA A 336 15.63 -15.18 8.05
#